data_AF-A0AAN8GDW7-F1
#
_entry.id   AF-A0AAN8GDW7-F1
#
_cell.length_a   1.000
_cell.length_b   1.000
_cell.length_c   1.000
_cell.angle_alpha   90.00
_cell.angle_beta   90.00
_cell.angle_gamma   90.00
#
_symmetry.space_group_name_H-M   'P 1'
#
loop_
_entity.id
_entity.type
_entity.pdbx_description
1 polymer ?
#
loop_
_entity_poly.entity_id
_entity_poly.type
_entity_poly.pdbx_seq_one_letter_code
_entity_poly.pdbx_strand_id
1 'polypeptide(L)'
;MANRLQLLEMAFKDQVVARLSIEREVNNQSYVNLLLDKKLASFIDRLEKMNKRYQHLEKRFDDISARLYSDESIGFIIILVIIIELLLRFKPQVQALQLRVRGQEKKLHHEEKESPQPKNGVNYSPKHGISLKNELCVVVFKRDNNNIISTFIDLAIKNLDDVKLTTPTHYVIEKHDVLRQIPRTRLYLIVSEIDEKSTFGFCRQMDNDIQISTIRFIKSLGGSIILVIANDETSKKLTAHSLYNTSLRFIQSNDILQELASNGKVFSMWRELSSHQMSHLRKIIRTALNLKLPIR
;
A
#
# COMPACT_ATOMS: atom_id res chain seq x y z
N MET A 1 82.39 -15.75 29.26
CA MET A 1 81.80 -16.44 28.09
C MET A 1 80.53 -17.20 28.44
N ALA A 2 80.46 -17.93 29.56
CA ALA A 2 79.30 -18.72 29.97
C ALA A 2 77.94 -17.98 29.96
N ASN A 3 77.87 -16.75 30.50
CA ASN A 3 76.62 -15.97 30.52
C ASN A 3 76.10 -15.60 29.12
N ARG A 4 77.00 -15.34 28.17
CA ARG A 4 76.61 -15.07 26.77
C ARG A 4 76.06 -16.32 26.10
N LEU A 5 76.61 -17.49 26.42
CA LEU A 5 76.16 -18.77 25.90
C LEU A 5 74.76 -19.12 26.42
N GLN A 6 74.49 -18.88 27.70
CA GLN A 6 73.17 -19.08 28.30
C GLN A 6 72.11 -18.13 27.72
N LEU A 7 72.44 -16.86 27.51
CA LEU A 7 71.52 -15.91 26.86
C LEU A 7 71.17 -16.34 25.43
N LEU A 8 72.15 -16.87 24.69
CA LEU A 8 71.96 -17.35 23.33
C LEU A 8 71.12 -18.64 23.30
N GLU A 9 71.32 -19.53 24.28
CA GLU A 9 70.50 -20.73 24.47
C GLU A 9 69.05 -20.39 24.82
N MET A 10 68.83 -19.42 25.72
CA MET A 10 67.48 -18.94 26.07
C MET A 10 66.78 -18.32 24.86
N ALA A 11 67.46 -17.44 24.12
CA ALA A 11 66.90 -16.82 22.91
C ALA A 11 66.54 -17.87 21.85
N PHE A 12 67.37 -18.91 21.69
CA PHE A 12 67.07 -20.00 20.77
C PHE A 12 65.85 -20.82 21.21
N LYS A 13 65.73 -21.13 22.52
CA LYS A 13 64.55 -21.82 23.06
C LYS A 13 63.27 -21.00 22.86
N ASP A 14 63.32 -19.70 23.12
CA ASP A 14 62.18 -18.81 22.90
C ASP A 14 61.78 -18.74 21.42
N GLN A 15 62.76 -18.70 20.51
CA GLN A 15 62.50 -18.73 19.07
C GLN A 15 61.85 -20.05 18.63
N VAL A 16 62.29 -21.19 19.18
CA VAL A 16 61.68 -22.50 18.87
C VAL A 16 60.24 -22.57 19.39
N VAL A 17 59.99 -22.08 20.61
CA VAL A 17 58.63 -22.02 21.18
C VAL A 17 57.72 -21.12 20.35
N ALA A 18 58.20 -19.94 19.96
CA ALA A 18 57.45 -19.02 19.10
C ALA A 18 57.11 -19.67 17.75
N ARG A 19 58.07 -20.37 17.12
CA ARG A 19 57.84 -21.08 15.86
C ARG A 19 56.78 -22.17 15.99
N LEU A 20 56.84 -22.97 17.06
CA LEU A 20 55.83 -24.01 17.33
C LEU A 20 54.44 -23.42 17.58
N SER A 21 54.37 -22.26 18.25
CA SER A 21 53.11 -21.55 18.46
C SER A 21 52.51 -21.05 17.15
N ILE A 22 53.34 -20.47 16.27
CA ILE A 22 52.91 -20.01 14.94
C ILE A 22 52.42 -21.19 14.09
N GLU A 23 53.15 -22.32 14.10
CA GLU A 23 52.77 -23.50 13.32
C GLU A 23 51.41 -24.08 13.75
N ARG A 24 51.14 -24.12 15.06
CA ARG A 24 49.81 -24.51 15.57
C ARG A 24 48.72 -23.53 15.15
N GLU A 25 48.99 -22.23 15.21
CA GLU A 25 48.02 -21.21 14.80
C GLU A 25 47.71 -21.29 13.31
N VAL A 26 48.73 -21.44 12.45
CA VAL A 26 48.55 -21.61 11.00
C VAL A 26 47.74 -22.88 10.70
N ASN A 27 48.01 -23.99 11.39
CA ASN A 27 47.23 -25.22 11.24
C ASN A 27 45.77 -25.06 11.68
N ASN A 28 45.52 -24.35 12.78
CA ASN A 28 44.16 -24.02 13.22
C ASN A 28 43.42 -23.16 12.20
N GLN A 29 44.08 -22.13 11.66
CA GLN A 29 43.48 -21.27 10.62
C GLN A 29 43.17 -22.05 9.34
N SER A 30 44.06 -22.97 8.94
CA SER A 30 43.82 -23.87 7.81
C SER A 30 42.57 -24.73 8.01
N TYR A 31 42.37 -25.28 9.22
CA TYR A 31 41.17 -26.05 9.55
C TYR A 31 39.90 -25.18 9.51
N VAL A 32 39.96 -23.96 10.04
CA VAL A 32 38.83 -23.01 10.00
C VAL A 32 38.46 -22.66 8.57
N ASN A 33 39.45 -22.41 7.71
CA ASN A 33 39.22 -22.12 6.29
C ASN A 33 38.56 -23.30 5.57
N LEU A 34 39.02 -24.53 5.81
CA LEU A 34 38.39 -25.74 5.26
C LEU A 34 36.92 -25.89 5.70
N LEU A 35 36.62 -25.53 6.96
CA LEU A 35 35.25 -25.56 7.47
C LEU A 35 34.37 -24.48 6.81
N LEU A 36 34.93 -23.28 6.60
CA LEU A 36 34.24 -22.19 5.89
C LEU A 36 33.94 -22.57 4.45
N ASP A 37 34.89 -23.17 3.73
CA ASP A 37 34.69 -23.64 2.36
C ASP A 37 33.57 -24.68 2.26
N LYS A 38 33.54 -25.64 3.21
CA LYS A 38 32.44 -26.62 3.30
C LYS A 38 31.08 -25.97 3.56
N LYS A 39 31.02 -24.97 4.45
CA LYS A 39 29.78 -24.23 4.73
C LYS A 39 29.33 -23.41 3.53
N LEU A 40 30.27 -22.79 2.82
CA LEU A 40 30.00 -21.99 1.63
C LEU A 40 29.49 -22.87 0.48
N ALA A 41 30.10 -24.03 0.26
CA ALA A 41 29.60 -25.01 -0.70
C ALA A 41 28.19 -25.50 -0.37
N SER A 42 27.92 -25.81 0.91
CA SER A 42 26.57 -26.20 1.36
C SER A 42 25.54 -25.07 1.18
N PHE A 43 25.96 -23.82 1.42
CA PHE A 43 25.10 -22.66 1.22
C PHE A 43 24.77 -22.44 -0.26
N ILE A 44 25.74 -22.59 -1.16
CA ILE A 44 25.53 -22.51 -2.61
C ILE A 44 24.56 -23.60 -3.08
N ASP A 45 24.72 -24.85 -2.63
CA ASP A 45 23.79 -25.94 -2.98
C ASP A 45 22.36 -25.66 -2.49
N ARG A 46 22.20 -25.07 -1.30
CA ARG A 46 20.88 -24.65 -0.80
C ARG A 46 20.28 -23.52 -1.63
N LEU A 47 21.08 -22.55 -2.04
CA LEU A 47 20.63 -21.46 -2.91
C LEU A 47 20.21 -22.00 -4.28
N GLU A 48 20.96 -22.93 -4.86
CA GLU A 48 20.62 -23.51 -6.16
C GLU A 48 19.31 -24.32 -6.09
N LYS A 49 19.14 -25.12 -5.02
CA LYS A 49 17.87 -25.84 -4.75
C LYS A 49 16.70 -24.89 -4.59
N MET A 50 16.90 -23.78 -3.89
CA MET A 50 15.87 -22.76 -3.69
C MET A 50 15.52 -22.08 -5.03
N ASN A 51 16.51 -21.73 -5.85
CA ASN A 51 16.31 -21.15 -7.17
C ASN A 51 15.51 -22.09 -8.10
N LYS A 52 15.83 -23.39 -8.09
CA LYS A 52 15.05 -24.40 -8.83
C LYS A 52 13.58 -24.47 -8.39
N ARG A 53 13.31 -24.32 -7.08
CA ARG A 53 11.93 -24.25 -6.56
C ARG A 53 11.20 -23.00 -7.01
N TYR A 54 11.87 -21.84 -7.02
CA TYR A 54 11.30 -20.60 -7.52
C TYR A 54 10.92 -20.71 -9.00
N GLN A 55 11.82 -21.23 -9.84
CA GLN A 55 11.53 -21.46 -11.27
C GLN A 55 10.36 -22.43 -11.49
N HIS A 56 10.21 -23.45 -10.63
CA HIS A 56 9.05 -24.35 -10.71
C HIS A 56 7.75 -23.64 -10.32
N LEU A 57 7.79 -22.77 -9.31
CA LEU A 57 6.64 -22.01 -8.85
C LEU A 57 6.20 -20.97 -9.88
N GLU A 58 7.16 -20.30 -10.52
CA GLU A 58 6.93 -19.35 -11.61
C GLU A 58 6.23 -20.04 -12.79
N LYS A 59 6.73 -21.21 -13.24
CA LYS A 59 6.06 -22.00 -14.28
C LYS A 59 4.63 -22.39 -13.90
N ARG A 60 4.40 -22.79 -12.64
CA ARG A 60 3.05 -23.12 -12.15
C ARG A 60 2.14 -21.90 -12.15
N PHE A 61 2.67 -20.73 -11.79
CA PHE A 61 1.94 -19.49 -11.82
C PHE A 61 1.57 -19.07 -13.25
N ASP A 62 2.49 -19.22 -14.20
CA ASP A 62 2.24 -18.97 -15.63
C ASP A 62 1.17 -19.92 -16.18
N ASP A 63 1.24 -21.21 -15.83
CA ASP A 63 0.23 -22.21 -16.23
C ASP A 63 -1.16 -21.87 -15.66
N ILE A 64 -1.24 -21.46 -14.39
CA ILE A 64 -2.50 -21.07 -13.75
C ILE A 64 -3.03 -19.79 -14.39
N SER A 65 -2.17 -18.80 -14.60
CA SER A 65 -2.55 -17.53 -15.22
C SER A 65 -3.07 -17.75 -16.63
N ALA A 66 -2.39 -18.56 -17.45
CA ALA A 66 -2.83 -18.90 -18.80
C ALA A 66 -4.18 -19.62 -18.80
N ARG A 67 -4.44 -20.52 -17.84
CA ARG A 67 -5.75 -21.16 -17.67
C ARG A 67 -6.83 -20.17 -17.27
N LEU A 68 -6.54 -19.26 -16.35
CA LEU A 68 -7.50 -18.23 -15.92
C LEU A 68 -7.89 -17.32 -17.09
N TYR A 69 -6.91 -16.86 -17.88
CA TYR A 69 -7.17 -16.07 -19.09
C TYR A 69 -7.96 -16.85 -20.16
N SER A 70 -7.66 -18.15 -20.33
CA SER A 70 -8.43 -19.03 -21.21
C SER A 70 -9.88 -19.18 -20.74
N ASP A 71 -10.12 -19.41 -19.45
CA ASP A 71 -11.46 -19.62 -18.92
C ASP A 71 -12.29 -18.32 -18.91
N GLU A 72 -11.67 -17.18 -18.60
CA GLU A 72 -12.32 -15.86 -18.67
C GLU A 72 -12.67 -15.48 -20.12
N SER A 73 -11.78 -15.75 -21.08
CA SER A 73 -12.05 -15.47 -22.50
C SER A 73 -13.15 -16.38 -23.07
N ILE A 74 -13.18 -17.66 -22.69
CA ILE A 74 -14.29 -18.57 -23.04
C ILE A 74 -15.61 -18.08 -22.43
N GLY A 75 -15.61 -17.67 -21.15
CA GLY A 75 -16.78 -17.11 -20.48
C GLY A 75 -17.31 -15.86 -21.18
N PHE A 76 -16.41 -14.95 -21.59
CA PHE A 76 -16.77 -13.76 -22.37
C PHE A 76 -17.38 -14.10 -23.73
N ILE A 77 -16.83 -15.08 -24.45
CA ILE A 77 -17.37 -15.54 -25.74
C ILE A 77 -18.78 -16.11 -25.58
N ILE A 78 -19.03 -16.93 -24.54
CA ILE A 78 -20.36 -17.49 -24.27
C ILE A 78 -21.38 -16.38 -23.99
N ILE A 79 -21.03 -15.40 -23.15
CA ILE A 79 -21.90 -14.26 -22.86
C ILE A 79 -22.18 -13.46 -24.14
N LEU A 80 -21.17 -13.24 -24.97
CA LEU A 80 -21.31 -12.52 -26.23
C LEU A 80 -22.24 -13.24 -27.21
N VAL A 81 -22.15 -14.57 -27.30
CA VAL A 81 -23.08 -15.40 -28.09
C VAL A 81 -24.52 -15.29 -27.55
N ILE A 82 -24.71 -15.35 -26.23
CA ILE A 82 -26.03 -15.17 -25.60
C ILE A 82 -26.61 -13.79 -25.92
N ILE A 83 -25.80 -12.73 -25.84
CA ILE A 83 -26.23 -11.36 -26.19
C ILE A 83 -26.63 -11.28 -27.68
N ILE A 84 -25.86 -11.89 -28.58
CA ILE A 84 -26.18 -11.92 -30.01
C ILE A 84 -27.49 -12.68 -30.25
N GLU A 85 -27.69 -13.84 -29.63
CA GLU A 85 -28.95 -14.58 -29.73
C GLU A 85 -30.14 -13.79 -29.18
N LEU A 86 -29.97 -13.10 -28.04
CA LEU A 86 -30.99 -12.22 -27.50
C LEU A 86 -31.31 -11.09 -28.49
N LEU A 87 -30.32 -10.41 -29.04
CA LEU A 87 -30.53 -9.34 -30.03
C LEU A 87 -31.23 -9.84 -31.30
N LEU A 88 -30.87 -11.04 -31.79
CA LEU A 88 -31.54 -11.67 -32.93
C LEU A 88 -32.99 -12.05 -32.62
N ARG A 89 -33.28 -12.53 -31.40
CA ARG A 89 -34.65 -12.85 -30.95
C ARG A 89 -35.50 -11.62 -30.64
N PHE A 90 -34.89 -10.53 -30.17
CA PHE A 90 -35.59 -9.28 -29.85
C PHE A 90 -35.83 -8.38 -31.07
N LYS A 91 -34.98 -8.43 -32.12
CA LYS A 91 -35.19 -7.68 -33.37
C LYS A 91 -36.60 -7.82 -33.99
N PRO A 92 -37.19 -9.03 -34.13
CA PRO A 92 -38.53 -9.15 -34.71
C PRO A 92 -39.64 -8.58 -33.80
N GLN A 93 -39.48 -8.63 -32.47
CA GLN A 93 -40.47 -8.06 -31.54
C GLN A 93 -40.40 -6.54 -31.48
N VAL A 94 -39.20 -5.95 -31.56
CA VAL A 94 -39.02 -4.48 -31.58
C VAL A 94 -39.47 -3.89 -32.92
N GLN A 95 -39.27 -4.58 -34.05
CA GLN A 95 -39.82 -4.15 -35.35
C GLN A 95 -41.36 -4.17 -35.38
N ALA A 96 -42.00 -5.16 -34.74
CA ALA A 96 -43.45 -5.20 -34.59
C ALA A 96 -43.99 -4.08 -33.68
N LEU A 97 -43.26 -3.74 -32.61
CA LEU A 97 -43.58 -2.61 -31.72
C LEU A 97 -43.33 -1.25 -32.39
N GLN A 98 -42.26 -1.09 -33.16
CA GLN A 98 -41.99 0.15 -33.91
C GLN A 98 -43.04 0.41 -35.00
N LEU A 99 -43.51 -0.62 -35.71
CA LEU A 99 -44.64 -0.46 -36.66
C LEU A 99 -45.94 -0.06 -35.97
N ARG A 100 -46.16 -0.50 -34.71
CA ARG A 100 -47.34 -0.15 -33.92
C ARG A 100 -47.29 1.28 -33.36
N VAL A 101 -46.09 1.77 -33.01
CA VAL A 101 -45.89 3.15 -32.52
C VAL A 101 -45.86 4.16 -33.67
N ARG A 102 -45.34 3.79 -34.86
CA ARG A 102 -45.31 4.69 -36.04
C ARG A 102 -46.68 4.97 -36.67
N GLY A 103 -47.73 4.26 -36.25
CA GLY A 103 -49.12 4.51 -36.63
C GLY A 103 -49.78 5.68 -35.90
N GLN A 104 -49.19 6.21 -34.82
CA GLN A 104 -49.80 7.28 -34.01
C GLN A 104 -49.05 8.63 -34.02
N GLU A 105 -47.87 8.74 -34.63
CA GLU A 105 -47.07 9.98 -34.61
C GLU A 105 -46.90 10.63 -36.00
N LYS A 106 -47.98 10.71 -36.79
CA LYS A 106 -48.08 11.64 -37.93
C LYS A 106 -49.00 12.80 -37.58
N LYS A 107 -48.57 13.66 -36.65
CA LYS A 107 -49.01 15.06 -36.50
C LYS A 107 -48.23 15.72 -35.34
N LEU A 108 -46.97 16.10 -35.59
CA LEU A 108 -46.44 17.41 -35.20
C LEU A 108 -45.03 17.58 -35.79
N HIS A 109 -44.83 18.76 -36.37
CA HIS A 109 -43.64 19.36 -36.99
C HIS A 109 -42.31 19.03 -36.29
N HIS A 110 -41.20 18.69 -36.96
CA HIS A 110 -40.39 19.45 -37.93
C HIS A 110 -39.69 20.68 -37.31
N GLU A 111 -38.39 20.56 -36.99
CA GLU A 111 -37.33 21.50 -37.43
C GLU A 111 -35.92 21.01 -37.06
N GLU A 112 -35.01 21.15 -38.02
CA GLU A 112 -33.60 20.79 -38.05
C GLU A 112 -32.71 21.81 -37.32
N LYS A 113 -31.51 21.40 -36.86
CA LYS A 113 -30.25 21.89 -37.44
C LYS A 113 -28.99 21.18 -36.93
N GLU A 114 -27.96 21.35 -37.76
CA GLU A 114 -26.77 20.52 -37.99
C GLU A 114 -25.64 20.60 -36.94
N SER A 115 -24.73 19.64 -37.10
CA SER A 115 -23.46 19.34 -36.40
C SER A 115 -22.27 20.18 -36.95
N PRO A 116 -20.98 19.76 -36.82
CA PRO A 116 -20.11 19.53 -35.64
C PRO A 116 -18.79 20.35 -35.73
N GLN A 117 -17.94 20.36 -34.68
CA GLN A 117 -16.50 20.01 -34.77
C GLN A 117 -15.71 20.21 -33.44
N PRO A 118 -14.54 19.54 -33.29
CA PRO A 118 -13.91 19.21 -32.02
C PRO A 118 -12.77 20.16 -31.62
N LYS A 119 -12.49 20.29 -30.32
CA LYS A 119 -11.19 20.78 -29.84
C LYS A 119 -10.73 20.00 -28.60
N ASN A 120 -9.50 19.51 -28.75
CA ASN A 120 -8.67 18.83 -27.77
C ASN A 120 -8.54 19.59 -26.44
N GLY A 121 -8.43 18.82 -25.36
CA GLY A 121 -8.05 19.30 -24.04
C GLY A 121 -8.71 18.49 -22.95
N VAL A 122 -8.19 17.30 -22.66
CA VAL A 122 -8.63 16.49 -21.51
C VAL A 122 -8.14 17.18 -20.23
N ASN A 123 -8.89 18.19 -19.78
CA ASN A 123 -8.81 18.72 -18.42
C ASN A 123 -9.84 17.98 -17.59
N TYR A 124 -9.38 17.07 -16.73
CA TYR A 124 -10.22 16.41 -15.73
C TYR A 124 -10.57 17.40 -14.61
N SER A 125 -11.55 18.27 -14.86
CA SER A 125 -12.27 19.01 -13.83
C SER A 125 -13.64 18.35 -13.65
N PRO A 126 -14.00 17.81 -12.46
CA PRO A 126 -15.31 17.21 -12.26
C PRO A 126 -16.37 18.32 -12.24
N LYS A 127 -17.09 18.48 -13.36
CA LYS A 127 -18.10 19.53 -13.57
C LYS A 127 -19.52 19.17 -13.14
N HIS A 128 -19.70 18.18 -12.28
CA HIS A 128 -20.98 17.94 -11.61
C HIS A 128 -20.75 17.94 -10.09
N GLY A 129 -21.53 18.77 -9.38
CA GLY A 129 -21.33 19.16 -7.99
C GLY A 129 -21.40 18.01 -6.99
N ILE A 130 -20.29 17.28 -6.86
CA ILE A 130 -20.09 16.19 -5.90
C ILE A 130 -19.14 16.73 -4.82
N SER A 131 -19.72 17.44 -3.86
CA SER A 131 -18.99 18.00 -2.72
C SER A 131 -19.19 17.09 -1.51
N LEU A 132 -18.17 16.33 -1.12
CA LEU A 132 -18.13 15.55 0.14
C LEU A 132 -17.90 16.47 1.35
N LYS A 133 -18.69 17.54 1.46
CA LYS A 133 -18.66 18.41 2.64
C LYS A 133 -19.14 17.59 3.85
N ASN A 134 -18.27 17.44 4.85
CA ASN A 134 -18.48 16.73 6.13
C ASN A 134 -18.20 15.21 6.13
N GLU A 135 -17.42 14.68 5.19
CA GLU A 135 -16.92 13.31 5.27
C GLU A 135 -15.47 13.28 5.79
N LEU A 136 -15.22 12.41 6.76
CA LEU A 136 -13.89 12.20 7.33
C LEU A 136 -13.27 10.93 6.74
N CYS A 137 -12.11 11.07 6.12
CA CYS A 137 -11.31 9.94 5.65
C CYS A 137 -10.06 9.80 6.54
N VAL A 138 -9.91 8.62 7.14
CA VAL A 138 -8.70 8.23 7.85
C VAL A 138 -7.90 7.32 6.92
N VAL A 139 -6.79 7.81 6.39
CA VAL A 139 -5.87 7.02 5.57
C VAL A 139 -4.84 6.39 6.50
N VAL A 140 -4.77 5.07 6.53
CA VAL A 140 -3.81 4.29 7.30
C VAL A 140 -2.77 3.72 6.35
N PHE A 141 -1.51 4.10 6.57
CA PHE A 141 -0.38 3.55 5.85
C PHE A 141 0.24 2.39 6.61
N LYS A 142 0.27 1.21 5.99
CA LYS A 142 0.74 -0.05 6.57
C LYS A 142 2.22 -0.27 6.27
N ARG A 143 2.99 -0.65 7.29
CA ARG A 143 4.24 -1.40 7.14
C ARG A 143 3.97 -2.79 7.75
N ASP A 144 3.80 -3.83 6.95
CA ASP A 144 3.92 -5.25 7.36
C ASP A 144 3.16 -5.82 8.60
N ASN A 145 1.92 -5.40 8.94
CA ASN A 145 1.14 -6.16 9.94
C ASN A 145 -0.39 -5.95 9.89
N ASN A 146 -1.16 -6.95 9.45
CA ASN A 146 -2.62 -6.87 9.33
C ASN A 146 -3.34 -6.79 10.69
N ASN A 147 -2.78 -7.40 11.75
CA ASN A 147 -3.43 -7.47 13.07
C ASN A 147 -3.45 -6.12 13.80
N ILE A 148 -2.49 -5.24 13.51
CA ILE A 148 -2.41 -3.90 14.09
C ILE A 148 -3.52 -3.00 13.53
N ILE A 149 -3.84 -3.19 12.24
CA ILE A 149 -4.85 -2.40 11.54
C ILE A 149 -6.25 -2.77 12.01
N SER A 150 -6.58 -4.06 12.15
CA SER A 150 -7.87 -4.48 12.71
C SER A 150 -8.09 -3.91 14.12
N THR A 151 -7.07 -4.00 14.97
CA THR A 151 -7.11 -3.43 16.33
C THR A 151 -7.29 -1.92 16.31
N PHE A 152 -6.59 -1.21 15.43
CA PHE A 152 -6.75 0.24 15.25
C PHE A 152 -8.15 0.60 14.75
N ILE A 153 -8.67 -0.12 13.77
CA ILE A 153 -10.02 0.07 13.23
C ILE A 153 -11.06 -0.11 14.35
N ASP A 154 -10.95 -1.19 15.13
CA ASP A 154 -11.84 -1.49 16.24
C ASP A 154 -11.78 -0.41 17.33
N LEU A 155 -10.56 0.07 17.67
CA LEU A 155 -10.38 1.16 18.62
C LEU A 155 -10.93 2.48 18.09
N ALA A 156 -10.72 2.79 16.81
CA ALA A 156 -11.26 3.98 16.19
C ALA A 156 -12.79 3.96 16.18
N ILE A 157 -13.41 2.82 15.83
CA ILE A 157 -14.86 2.64 15.83
C ILE A 157 -15.44 2.72 17.24
N LYS A 158 -14.85 2.04 18.24
CA LYS A 158 -15.29 2.14 19.65
C LYS A 158 -15.20 3.56 20.21
N ASN A 159 -14.22 4.35 19.77
CA ASN A 159 -14.12 5.75 20.18
C ASN A 159 -15.13 6.66 19.46
N LEU A 160 -15.93 6.11 18.55
CA LEU A 160 -16.94 6.78 17.73
C LEU A 160 -18.35 6.23 18.00
N ASP A 161 -18.62 5.69 19.20
CA ASP A 161 -19.92 5.12 19.61
C ASP A 161 -21.15 6.02 19.31
N ASP A 162 -20.96 7.34 19.18
CA ASP A 162 -22.00 8.31 18.79
C ASP A 162 -22.36 8.28 17.29
N VAL A 163 -21.61 7.55 16.46
CA VAL A 163 -21.77 7.48 15.00
C VAL A 163 -22.37 6.12 14.63
N LYS A 164 -23.68 6.08 14.34
CA LYS A 164 -24.31 4.88 13.76
C LYS A 164 -23.69 4.58 12.39
N LEU A 165 -22.90 3.51 12.32
CA LEU A 165 -22.26 3.05 11.09
C LEU A 165 -23.21 2.08 10.37
N THR A 166 -23.81 2.53 9.27
CA THR A 166 -24.79 1.75 8.48
C THR A 166 -24.15 0.85 7.41
N THR A 167 -22.84 0.90 7.23
CA THR A 167 -22.09 0.22 6.14
C THR A 167 -20.71 -0.23 6.63
N PRO A 168 -20.08 -1.23 5.97
CA PRO A 168 -18.71 -1.64 6.30
C PRO A 168 -17.76 -0.43 6.25
N THR A 169 -16.99 -0.28 7.32
CA THR A 169 -16.32 0.97 7.74
C THR A 169 -14.88 1.09 7.25
N HIS A 170 -14.38 0.08 6.55
CA HIS A 170 -13.02 0.02 6.05
C HIS A 170 -13.03 -0.38 4.57
N TYR A 171 -12.16 0.28 3.81
CA TYR A 171 -11.96 0.02 2.39
C TYR A 171 -10.46 -0.07 2.13
N VAL A 172 -10.01 -1.18 1.55
CA VAL A 172 -8.60 -1.39 1.23
C VAL A 172 -8.37 -0.98 -0.21
N ILE A 173 -7.43 -0.06 -0.44
CA ILE A 173 -7.13 0.43 -1.80
C ILE A 173 -5.81 -0.18 -2.24
N GLU A 174 -5.92 -1.21 -3.07
CA GLU A 174 -4.78 -1.91 -3.65
C GLU A 174 -4.41 -1.38 -5.05
N LYS A 175 -5.36 -0.78 -5.78
CA LYS A 175 -5.19 -0.30 -7.16
C LYS A 175 -5.91 1.03 -7.37
N HIS A 176 -5.46 1.81 -8.36
CA HIS A 176 -6.11 3.09 -8.71
C HIS A 176 -7.57 2.95 -9.14
N ASP A 177 -7.95 1.84 -9.80
CA ASP A 177 -9.32 1.62 -10.27
C ASP A 177 -10.33 1.54 -9.12
N VAL A 178 -9.86 1.10 -7.94
CA VAL A 178 -10.63 0.94 -6.70
C VAL A 178 -11.01 2.31 -6.12
N LEU A 179 -10.27 3.39 -6.44
CA LEU A 179 -10.61 4.76 -6.02
C LEU A 179 -11.99 5.21 -6.54
N ARG A 180 -12.42 4.72 -7.71
CA ARG A 180 -13.72 5.07 -8.30
C ARG A 180 -14.89 4.43 -7.57
N GLN A 181 -14.63 3.38 -6.79
CA GLN A 181 -15.64 2.58 -6.09
C GLN A 181 -15.77 2.95 -4.61
N ILE A 182 -15.04 3.98 -4.15
CA ILE A 182 -15.16 4.46 -2.76
C ILE A 182 -16.63 4.83 -2.50
N PRO A 183 -17.29 4.22 -1.49
CA PRO A 183 -18.70 4.49 -1.23
C PRO A 183 -18.90 5.97 -0.82
N ARG A 184 -20.15 6.42 -0.60
CA ARG A 184 -20.47 7.77 -0.07
C ARG A 184 -21.01 7.69 1.37
N THR A 185 -20.17 7.98 2.37
CA THR A 185 -20.45 7.74 3.79
C THR A 185 -19.58 8.68 4.62
N ARG A 186 -20.03 8.96 5.86
CA ARG A 186 -19.42 9.99 6.71
C ARG A 186 -18.02 9.65 7.20
N LEU A 187 -17.62 8.37 7.19
CA LEU A 187 -16.33 7.91 7.69
C LEU A 187 -15.76 6.78 6.83
N TYR A 188 -14.53 6.96 6.35
CA TYR A 188 -13.78 5.91 5.64
C TYR A 188 -12.43 5.67 6.26
N LEU A 189 -12.12 4.40 6.53
CA LEU A 189 -10.76 3.95 6.82
C LEU A 189 -10.16 3.39 5.53
N ILE A 190 -9.23 4.13 4.94
CA ILE A 190 -8.51 3.70 3.74
C ILE A 190 -7.18 3.11 4.15
N VAL A 191 -6.98 1.83 3.89
CA VAL A 191 -5.70 1.16 4.17
C VAL A 191 -4.91 1.07 2.89
N SER A 192 -3.68 1.57 2.89
CA SER A 192 -2.73 1.44 1.79
C SER A 192 -1.36 1.01 2.33
N GLU A 193 -0.69 0.11 1.62
CA GLU A 193 0.61 -0.41 2.03
C GLU A 193 1.72 0.56 1.63
N ILE A 194 2.66 0.84 2.55
CA ILE A 194 3.91 1.55 2.27
C ILE A 194 5.02 0.50 2.25
N ASP A 195 5.44 0.15 1.04
CA ASP A 195 6.68 -0.59 0.81
C ASP A 195 7.86 0.39 0.86
N GLU A 196 8.34 0.71 2.07
CA GLU A 196 9.70 1.25 2.23
C GLU A 196 10.71 0.10 2.07
N LYS A 197 10.83 -0.46 0.86
CA LYS A 197 11.98 -1.31 0.54
C LYS A 197 13.23 -0.48 0.83
N SER A 198 14.25 -1.05 1.46
CA SER A 198 15.54 -0.40 1.72
C SER A 198 16.55 -0.87 0.69
N THR A 199 17.04 0.00 -0.19
CA THR A 199 18.10 -0.30 -1.17
C THR A 199 18.39 0.89 -2.07
N PHE A 200 19.66 1.30 -2.03
CA PHE A 200 20.47 1.69 -3.18
C PHE A 200 19.85 1.36 -4.55
N GLY A 201 19.85 2.34 -5.45
CA GLY A 201 19.60 2.12 -6.87
C GLY A 201 18.33 2.79 -7.38
N PHE A 202 18.54 3.72 -8.30
CA PHE A 202 17.60 4.38 -9.19
C PHE A 202 16.41 3.49 -9.63
N CYS A 203 15.26 3.61 -8.94
CA CYS A 203 13.89 3.33 -9.42
C CYS A 203 12.94 3.28 -8.21
N ARG A 204 12.46 4.44 -7.71
CA ARG A 204 11.56 4.52 -6.54
C ARG A 204 10.56 5.66 -6.61
N GLN A 205 9.66 5.65 -7.59
CA GLN A 205 8.55 6.60 -7.59
C GLN A 205 7.16 5.94 -7.67
N MET A 206 7.04 4.74 -8.27
CA MET A 206 5.71 4.19 -8.56
C MET A 206 4.89 3.79 -7.33
N ASP A 207 5.50 3.25 -6.28
CA ASP A 207 4.72 2.75 -5.13
C ASP A 207 4.16 3.86 -4.23
N ASN A 208 4.77 5.06 -4.23
CA ASN A 208 4.29 6.23 -3.49
C ASN A 208 3.16 6.98 -4.24
N ASP A 209 3.00 6.72 -5.54
CA ASP A 209 2.05 7.44 -6.37
C ASP A 209 0.60 7.08 -6.01
N ILE A 210 0.33 5.85 -5.56
CA ILE A 210 -1.03 5.41 -5.20
C ILE A 210 -1.51 6.15 -3.94
N GLN A 211 -0.67 6.26 -2.91
CA GLN A 211 -0.99 6.93 -1.64
C GLN A 211 -1.24 8.42 -1.87
N ILE A 212 -0.32 9.08 -2.58
CA ILE A 212 -0.44 10.51 -2.87
C ILE A 212 -1.64 10.78 -3.78
N SER A 213 -1.87 9.94 -4.79
CA SER A 213 -3.05 10.06 -5.67
C SER A 213 -4.35 9.83 -4.90
N THR A 214 -4.37 8.89 -3.95
CA THR A 214 -5.52 8.63 -3.08
C THR A 214 -5.84 9.87 -2.24
N ILE A 215 -4.84 10.45 -1.57
CA ILE A 215 -5.02 11.68 -0.79
C ILE A 215 -5.50 12.83 -1.68
N ARG A 216 -4.89 13.00 -2.86
CA ARG A 216 -5.26 14.05 -3.82
C ARG A 216 -6.69 13.89 -4.31
N PHE A 217 -7.11 12.66 -4.61
CA PHE A 217 -8.48 12.34 -5.04
C PHE A 217 -9.50 12.64 -3.94
N ILE A 218 -9.25 12.24 -2.70
CA ILE A 218 -10.17 12.51 -1.59
C ILE A 218 -10.24 14.00 -1.30
N LYS A 219 -9.10 14.71 -1.38
CA LYS A 219 -9.03 16.16 -1.18
C LYS A 219 -9.81 16.89 -2.27
N SER A 220 -9.74 16.44 -3.53
CA SER A 220 -10.50 17.06 -4.63
C SER A 220 -12.01 16.85 -4.52
N LEU A 221 -12.44 15.79 -3.83
CA LEU A 221 -13.84 15.56 -3.47
C LEU A 221 -14.30 16.43 -2.28
N GLY A 222 -13.39 17.11 -1.58
CA GLY A 222 -13.68 17.98 -0.44
C GLY A 222 -13.73 17.28 0.91
N GLY A 223 -13.26 16.03 1.01
CA GLY A 223 -13.20 15.27 2.26
C GLY A 223 -12.12 15.80 3.21
N SER A 224 -12.35 15.69 4.52
CA SER A 224 -11.31 15.94 5.52
C SER A 224 -10.46 14.70 5.70
N ILE A 225 -9.16 14.82 5.51
CA ILE A 225 -8.23 13.68 5.57
C ILE A 225 -7.47 13.72 6.90
N ILE A 226 -7.43 12.59 7.60
CA ILE A 226 -6.50 12.30 8.68
C ILE A 226 -5.57 11.20 8.20
N LEU A 227 -4.28 11.39 8.38
CA LEU A 227 -3.26 10.43 8.01
C LEU A 227 -2.71 9.72 9.24
N VAL A 228 -2.67 8.39 9.22
CA VAL A 228 -2.07 7.56 10.27
C VAL A 228 -1.03 6.65 9.65
N ILE A 229 0.22 6.76 10.09
CA ILE A 229 1.33 5.91 9.68
C ILE A 229 1.49 4.82 10.73
N ALA A 230 1.15 3.59 10.36
CA ALA A 230 1.19 2.43 11.24
C ALA A 230 2.54 1.71 11.16
N ASN A 231 2.90 1.01 12.23
CA ASN A 231 4.12 0.23 12.35
C ASN A 231 5.41 1.03 12.09
N ASP A 232 5.44 2.28 12.58
CA ASP A 232 6.61 3.14 12.61
C ASP A 232 7.42 2.88 13.91
N GLU A 233 8.57 2.19 13.84
CA GLU A 233 9.37 1.89 15.04
C GLU A 233 9.83 3.13 15.80
N THR A 234 10.14 4.19 15.05
CA THR A 234 10.64 5.43 15.61
C THR A 234 9.55 6.18 16.40
N SER A 235 8.28 5.86 16.15
CA SER A 235 7.16 6.39 16.91
C SER A 235 7.18 5.99 18.40
N LYS A 236 7.90 4.92 18.78
CA LYS A 236 8.10 4.51 20.18
C LYS A 236 8.76 5.60 21.04
N LYS A 237 9.55 6.47 20.42
CA LYS A 237 10.32 7.54 21.10
C LYS A 237 9.70 8.91 20.91
N LEU A 238 8.44 9.00 20.46
CA LEU A 238 7.78 10.30 20.30
C LEU A 238 7.69 11.03 21.64
N THR A 239 8.06 12.30 21.61
CA THR A 239 7.83 13.22 22.72
C THR A 239 6.34 13.43 22.93
N ALA A 240 5.91 13.71 24.16
CA ALA A 240 4.50 13.79 24.55
C ALA A 240 3.66 14.81 23.74
N HIS A 241 4.30 15.76 23.06
CA HIS A 241 3.64 16.79 22.24
C HIS A 241 3.67 16.50 20.73
N SER A 242 4.36 15.44 20.30
CA SER A 242 4.51 15.12 18.88
C SER A 242 3.46 14.09 18.46
N LEU A 243 2.71 14.42 17.40
CA LEU A 243 1.69 13.52 16.87
C LEU A 243 2.26 12.49 15.89
N TYR A 244 3.39 12.76 15.25
CA TYR A 244 4.02 11.88 14.27
C TYR A 244 5.54 12.04 14.30
N ASN A 245 6.25 11.07 13.71
CA ASN A 245 7.69 11.15 13.54
C ASN A 245 8.07 12.13 12.41
N THR A 246 8.70 13.23 12.79
CA THR A 246 9.18 14.27 11.86
C THR A 246 10.35 13.83 10.98
N SER A 247 11.04 12.73 11.31
CA SER A 247 12.16 12.20 10.51
C SER A 247 11.71 11.36 9.31
N LEU A 248 10.40 11.18 9.10
CA LEU A 248 9.87 10.42 7.97
C LEU A 248 10.03 11.21 6.66
N ARG A 249 10.99 10.78 5.83
CA ARG A 249 11.29 11.39 4.53
C ARG A 249 10.08 11.45 3.61
N PHE A 250 9.20 10.44 3.67
CA PHE A 250 7.96 10.38 2.87
C PHE A 250 7.06 11.60 3.09
N ILE A 251 6.94 12.08 4.33
CA ILE A 251 6.18 13.30 4.64
C ILE A 251 6.91 14.53 4.13
N GLN A 252 8.23 14.60 4.36
CA GLN A 252 9.06 15.72 3.96
C GLN A 252 9.15 15.88 2.42
N SER A 253 9.04 14.80 1.66
CA SER A 253 9.15 14.83 0.20
C SER A 253 7.85 15.24 -0.52
N ASN A 254 6.73 15.40 0.18
CA ASN A 254 5.42 15.62 -0.43
C ASN A 254 4.68 16.80 0.21
N ASP A 255 4.47 17.87 -0.56
CA ASP A 255 3.81 19.10 -0.08
C ASP A 255 2.42 18.85 0.52
N ILE A 256 1.64 17.95 -0.08
CA ILE A 256 0.29 17.59 0.41
C ILE A 256 0.36 16.97 1.81
N LEU A 257 1.39 16.17 2.09
CA LEU A 257 1.58 15.54 3.39
C LEU A 257 2.11 16.54 4.42
N GLN A 258 2.98 17.45 4.01
CA GLN A 258 3.43 18.55 4.86
C GLN A 258 2.26 19.47 5.27
N GLU A 259 1.34 19.74 4.36
CA GLU A 259 0.12 20.51 4.64
C GLU A 259 -0.80 19.77 5.62
N LEU A 260 -0.94 18.45 5.51
CA LEU A 260 -1.68 17.67 6.50
C LEU A 260 -0.98 17.69 7.86
N ALA A 261 0.35 17.64 7.87
CA ALA A 261 1.16 17.65 9.08
C ALA A 261 1.08 19.00 9.81
N SER A 262 1.18 20.12 9.09
CA SER A 262 1.05 21.47 9.65
C SER A 262 -0.35 21.73 10.23
N ASN A 263 -1.38 21.08 9.67
CA ASN A 263 -2.74 21.11 10.19
C ASN A 263 -2.98 20.14 11.37
N GLY A 264 -1.94 19.45 11.86
CA GLY A 264 -2.06 18.50 12.97
C GLY A 264 -2.90 17.26 12.64
N LYS A 265 -3.01 16.90 11.36
CA LYS A 265 -3.81 15.76 10.88
C LYS A 265 -2.98 14.52 10.55
N VAL A 266 -1.71 14.49 10.95
CA VAL A 266 -0.80 13.37 10.71
C VAL A 266 -0.42 12.73 12.04
N PHE A 267 -0.52 11.41 12.09
CA PHE A 267 -0.19 10.58 13.25
C PHE A 267 0.80 9.50 12.84
N SER A 268 1.73 9.13 13.73
CA SER A 268 2.51 7.89 13.56
C SER A 268 2.43 7.01 14.81
N MET A 269 2.32 5.69 14.60
CA MET A 269 2.17 4.70 15.65
C MET A 269 2.96 3.43 15.35
N TRP A 270 3.42 2.75 16.41
CA TRP A 270 4.09 1.45 16.29
C TRP A 270 3.06 0.32 16.34
N ARG A 271 2.35 0.22 17.47
CA ARG A 271 1.25 -0.74 17.69
C ARG A 271 -0.07 -0.05 17.98
N GLU A 272 -0.02 1.00 18.78
CA GLU A 272 -1.18 1.75 19.22
C GLU A 272 -0.83 3.24 19.25
N LEU A 273 -1.86 4.09 19.15
CA LEU A 273 -1.71 5.52 19.37
C LEU A 273 -1.59 5.80 20.87
N SER A 274 -0.71 6.72 21.23
CA SER A 274 -0.61 7.24 22.60
C SER A 274 -1.91 7.92 23.04
N SER A 275 -2.12 8.03 24.36
CA SER A 275 -3.29 8.72 24.93
C SER A 275 -3.42 10.17 24.45
N HIS A 276 -2.30 10.87 24.27
CA HIS A 276 -2.25 12.22 23.71
C HIS A 276 -2.72 12.25 22.25
N GLN A 277 -2.17 11.38 21.40
CA GLN A 277 -2.57 11.26 19.99
C GLN A 277 -4.04 10.88 19.87
N MET A 278 -4.54 9.94 20.69
CA MET A 278 -5.95 9.56 20.72
C MET A 278 -6.86 10.72 21.14
N SER A 279 -6.46 11.51 22.13
CA SER A 279 -7.21 12.71 22.53
C SER A 279 -7.31 13.72 21.39
N HIS A 280 -6.19 13.98 20.72
CA HIS A 280 -6.15 14.89 19.57
C HIS A 280 -6.97 14.35 18.39
N LEU A 281 -6.85 13.06 18.08
CA LEU A 281 -7.62 12.38 17.05
C LEU A 281 -9.13 12.57 17.32
N ARG A 282 -9.60 12.27 18.53
CA ARG A 282 -11.02 12.46 18.91
C ARG A 282 -11.50 13.90 18.70
N LYS A 283 -10.67 14.90 19.01
CA LYS A 283 -10.99 16.31 18.78
C LYS A 283 -11.17 16.61 17.30
N ILE A 284 -10.27 16.12 16.44
CA ILE A 284 -10.38 16.30 14.98
C ILE A 284 -11.64 15.61 14.46
N ILE A 285 -11.90 14.36 14.86
CA ILE A 285 -13.04 13.61 14.35
C ILE A 285 -14.36 14.28 14.74
N ARG A 286 -14.51 14.71 16.00
CA ARG A 286 -15.71 15.44 16.46
C ARG A 286 -15.93 16.73 15.70
N THR A 287 -14.85 17.47 15.42
CA THR A 287 -14.91 18.73 14.65
C THR A 287 -15.30 18.46 13.20
N ALA A 288 -14.69 17.46 12.55
CA ALA A 288 -14.96 17.11 11.17
C ALA A 288 -16.40 16.58 10.96
N LEU A 289 -16.94 15.86 11.93
CA LEU A 289 -18.28 15.30 11.90
C LEU A 289 -19.36 16.21 12.50
N ASN A 290 -19.00 17.41 12.98
CA ASN A 290 -19.90 18.34 13.67
C ASN A 290 -20.70 17.69 14.82
N LEU A 291 -20.07 16.78 15.58
CA LEU A 291 -20.71 16.12 16.72
C LEU A 291 -20.79 17.13 17.89
N LYS A 292 -22.02 17.47 18.31
CA LYS A 292 -22.23 18.38 19.45
C LYS A 292 -21.63 17.77 20.72
N LEU A 293 -20.84 18.55 21.45
CA LEU A 293 -20.33 18.17 22.77
C LEU A 293 -21.52 17.90 23.71
N PRO A 294 -21.61 16.74 24.38
CA PRO A 294 -22.36 16.68 25.63
C PRO A 294 -21.64 17.59 26.61
N ILE A 295 -22.30 18.68 26.98
CA ILE A 295 -21.87 19.57 28.05
C ILE A 295 -21.77 18.68 29.30
N ARG A 296 -20.55 18.49 29.82
CA ARG A 296 -20.31 17.91 31.14
C ARG A 296 -20.15 19.03 32.14
#